data_AF-A0A948BSN5-F1
#
_entry.id   AF-A0A948BSN5-F1
#
_cell.length_a   1.000
_cell.length_b   1.000
_cell.length_c   1.000
_cell.angle_alpha   90.00
_cell.angle_beta   90.00
_cell.angle_gamma   90.00
#
_symmetry.space_group_name_H-M   'P 1'
#
loop_
_entity.id
_entity.type
_entity.pdbx_description
1 polymer ?
#
loop_
_entity_poly.entity_id
_entity_poly.type
_entity_poly.pdbx_seq_one_letter_code
_entity_poly.pdbx_strand_id
1 'polypeptide(L)'
;MAIALLIDLILFVVAFLLHVVSCRLFKSSNHSKNLIAIFFFVLCTGLVIFGDIGFAVWGERLVWPIGYIYACILFFSLTASYLITFSAIEAESPSIMITLKVAQAGPCGLIISKLFETLNDDVLLKPRINDLVNEKLVYESEGKYKLTKRGTLFIRIVIFYRDLICVGKGG
;
A
#
# COMPACT_ATOMS: atom_id res chain seq x y z
N MET A 1 -29.59 -5.64 1.77
CA MET A 1 -28.27 -5.99 2.35
C MET A 1 -27.17 -6.08 1.29
N ALA A 2 -27.27 -6.93 0.26
CA ALA A 2 -26.24 -7.05 -0.79
C ALA A 2 -25.91 -5.74 -1.53
N ILE A 3 -26.93 -4.91 -1.81
CA ILE A 3 -26.76 -3.64 -2.53
C ILE A 3 -25.98 -2.61 -1.67
N ALA A 4 -26.23 -2.56 -0.35
CA ALA A 4 -25.50 -1.68 0.57
C ALA A 4 -24.00 -2.05 0.62
N LEU A 5 -23.68 -3.34 0.69
CA LEU A 5 -22.29 -3.82 0.64
C LEU A 5 -21.59 -3.44 -0.68
N LEU A 6 -22.31 -3.52 -1.79
CA LEU A 6 -21.79 -3.16 -3.11
C LEU A 6 -21.55 -1.64 -3.21
N ILE A 7 -22.43 -0.84 -2.61
CA ILE A 7 -22.27 0.61 -2.48
C ILE A 7 -21.04 0.96 -1.64
N ASP A 8 -20.85 0.31 -0.48
CA ASP A 8 -19.68 0.52 0.39
C ASP A 8 -18.37 0.20 -0.36
N LEU A 9 -18.38 -0.86 -1.16
CA LEU A 9 -17.24 -1.22 -2.01
C LEU A 9 -16.97 -0.13 -3.06
N ILE A 10 -18.01 0.41 -3.71
CA ILE A 10 -17.86 1.50 -4.68
C ILE A 10 -17.30 2.75 -4.00
N LEU A 11 -17.83 3.13 -2.83
CA LEU A 11 -17.33 4.26 -2.05
C LEU A 11 -15.86 4.09 -1.68
N PHE A 12 -15.47 2.89 -1.24
CA PHE A 12 -14.08 2.57 -0.95
C PHE A 12 -13.18 2.69 -2.19
N VAL A 13 -13.62 2.16 -3.35
CA VAL A 13 -12.88 2.26 -4.61
C VAL A 13 -12.73 3.73 -5.03
N VAL A 14 -13.77 4.55 -4.88
CA VAL A 14 -13.70 5.99 -5.16
C VAL A 14 -12.73 6.68 -4.20
N ALA A 15 -12.78 6.40 -2.89
CA ALA A 15 -11.83 6.95 -1.92
C ALA A 15 -10.38 6.57 -2.26
N PHE A 16 -10.16 5.30 -2.63
CA PHE A 16 -8.85 4.81 -3.06
C PHE A 16 -8.35 5.54 -4.31
N LEU A 17 -9.20 5.68 -5.34
CA LEU A 17 -8.83 6.40 -6.56
C LEU A 17 -8.56 7.88 -6.30
N LEU A 18 -9.37 8.54 -5.46
CA LEU A 18 -9.14 9.92 -5.04
C LEU A 18 -7.81 10.05 -4.29
N HIS A 19 -7.46 9.09 -3.42
CA HIS A 19 -6.16 9.07 -2.77
C HIS A 19 -5.02 8.92 -3.78
N VAL A 20 -5.11 7.97 -4.72
CA VAL A 20 -4.09 7.76 -5.77
C VAL A 20 -3.91 9.02 -6.63
N VAL A 21 -5.02 9.65 -7.05
CA VAL A 21 -4.99 10.90 -7.82
C VAL A 21 -4.43 12.05 -6.99
N SER A 22 -4.84 12.18 -5.73
CA SER A 22 -4.34 13.20 -4.82
C SER A 22 -2.83 13.04 -4.58
N CYS A 23 -2.34 11.81 -4.43
CA CYS A 23 -0.92 11.50 -4.34
C CYS A 23 -0.14 11.86 -5.61
N ARG A 24 -0.73 11.69 -6.80
CA ARG A 24 -0.09 12.07 -8.07
C ARG A 24 -0.04 13.58 -8.30
N LEU A 25 -1.07 14.31 -7.87
CA LEU A 25 -1.19 15.75 -8.10
C LEU A 25 -0.54 16.58 -6.99
N PHE A 26 -0.59 16.12 -5.74
CA PHE A 26 -0.06 16.82 -4.59
C PHE A 26 1.14 16.07 -4.03
N LYS A 27 2.33 16.64 -4.23
CA LYS A 27 3.58 16.26 -3.55
C LYS A 27 3.54 16.73 -2.08
N SER A 28 2.52 16.31 -1.35
CA SER A 28 2.26 16.79 0.01
C SER A 28 3.02 15.95 1.03
N SER A 29 3.84 16.62 1.85
CA SER A 29 4.71 16.01 2.88
C SER A 29 3.97 15.32 4.04
N ASN A 30 2.64 15.24 3.99
CA ASN A 30 1.79 14.71 5.06
C ASN A 30 0.82 13.63 4.51
N HIS A 31 1.38 12.61 3.82
CA HIS A 31 0.61 11.58 3.11
C HIS A 31 -0.47 10.91 3.99
N SER A 32 -0.15 10.58 5.24
CA SER A 32 -1.09 9.91 6.15
C SER A 32 -2.27 10.82 6.57
N LYS A 33 -2.08 12.13 6.69
CA LYS A 33 -3.17 13.07 7.05
C LYS A 33 -4.16 13.26 5.91
N ASN A 34 -3.65 13.39 4.69
CA ASN A 34 -4.47 13.54 3.49
C ASN A 34 -5.30 12.26 3.24
N LEU A 35 -4.71 11.10 3.46
CA LEU A 35 -5.38 9.82 3.37
C LEU A 35 -6.58 9.73 4.33
N ILE A 36 -6.37 10.03 5.61
CA ILE A 36 -7.46 10.01 6.61
C ILE A 36 -8.56 11.01 6.24
N ALA A 37 -8.20 12.21 5.78
CA ALA A 37 -9.16 13.24 5.38
C ALA A 37 -10.04 12.80 4.19
N ILE A 38 -9.44 12.19 3.15
CA ILE A 38 -10.17 11.68 1.98
C ILE A 38 -11.16 10.59 2.39
N PHE A 39 -10.71 9.62 3.20
CA PHE A 39 -11.57 8.52 3.64
C PHE A 39 -12.71 9.01 4.55
N PHE A 40 -12.44 9.97 5.43
CA PHE A 40 -13.46 10.58 6.27
C PHE A 40 -14.49 11.35 5.42
N PHE A 41 -14.04 12.14 4.44
CA PHE A 41 -14.94 12.90 3.57
C PHE A 41 -15.81 12.00 2.70
N VAL A 42 -15.24 10.91 2.15
CA VAL A 42 -16.00 9.93 1.37
C VAL A 42 -17.02 9.19 2.23
N LEU A 43 -16.69 8.86 3.48
CA LEU A 43 -17.65 8.26 4.40
C LEU A 43 -18.81 9.21 4.71
N CYS A 44 -18.52 10.46 5.08
CA CYS A 44 -19.56 11.45 5.38
C CYS A 44 -20.46 11.73 4.18
N THR A 45 -19.89 11.92 2.99
CA THR A 45 -20.66 12.12 1.76
C THR A 45 -21.48 10.90 1.38
N GLY A 46 -20.92 9.70 1.54
CA GLY A 46 -21.64 8.44 1.36
C GLY A 46 -22.85 8.33 2.30
N LEU A 47 -22.68 8.60 3.60
CA LEU A 47 -23.76 8.55 4.58
C LEU A 47 -24.90 9.53 4.27
N VAL A 48 -24.59 10.74 3.81
CA VAL A 48 -25.61 11.74 3.42
C VAL A 48 -26.35 11.31 2.16
N ILE A 49 -25.62 10.96 1.09
CA ILE A 49 -26.20 10.59 -0.20
C ILE A 49 -27.07 9.34 -0.08
N PHE A 50 -26.57 8.31 0.60
CA PHE A 50 -27.32 7.06 0.76
C PHE A 50 -28.40 7.12 1.83
N GLY A 51 -28.27 8.03 2.80
CA GLY A 51 -29.36 8.38 3.70
C GLY A 51 -30.59 8.91 2.96
N ASP A 52 -30.37 9.79 1.99
CA ASP A 52 -31.44 10.42 1.21
C ASP A 52 -31.96 9.54 0.05
N ILE A 53 -31.07 8.81 -0.66
CA ILE A 53 -31.46 7.92 -1.78
C ILE A 53 -32.19 6.67 -1.28
N GLY A 54 -31.78 6.10 -0.13
CA GLY A 54 -32.48 4.98 0.48
C GLY A 54 -33.93 5.33 0.85
N PHE A 55 -34.16 6.58 1.24
CA PHE A 55 -35.49 7.12 1.53
C PHE A 55 -36.33 7.33 0.26
N ALA A 56 -35.74 7.90 -0.80
CA ALA A 56 -36.45 8.26 -2.03
C ALA A 56 -36.82 7.07 -2.93
N VAL A 57 -35.96 6.04 -3.02
CA VAL A 57 -36.15 4.95 -4.00
C VAL A 57 -37.08 3.84 -3.47
N TRP A 58 -37.16 3.64 -2.15
CA TRP A 58 -37.80 2.44 -1.61
C TRP A 58 -39.02 2.73 -0.74
N GLY A 59 -39.33 3.99 -0.41
CA GLY A 59 -40.50 4.38 0.42
C GLY A 59 -40.49 3.80 1.84
N GLU A 60 -39.50 2.99 2.15
CA GLU A 60 -39.33 2.24 3.37
C GLU A 60 -38.24 2.91 4.19
N ARG A 61 -38.66 3.55 5.29
CA ARG A 61 -37.81 4.03 6.37
C ARG A 61 -37.13 2.87 7.15
N LEU A 62 -37.14 1.65 6.61
CA LEU A 62 -37.07 0.37 7.33
C LEU A 62 -35.67 -0.25 7.47
N VAL A 63 -34.61 0.37 6.95
CA VAL A 63 -33.25 0.02 7.40
C VAL A 63 -32.87 0.94 8.56
N TRP A 64 -33.38 0.58 9.73
CA TRP A 64 -33.00 1.07 11.07
C TRP A 64 -31.46 1.14 11.26
N PRO A 65 -30.93 1.80 12.33
CA PRO A 65 -29.51 2.20 12.46
C PRO A 65 -28.48 1.08 12.29
N ILE A 66 -28.87 -0.18 12.44
CA ILE A 66 -28.03 -1.37 12.25
C ILE A 66 -27.42 -1.44 10.85
N GLY A 67 -28.14 -1.05 9.79
CA GLY A 67 -27.59 -1.06 8.43
C GLY A 67 -26.40 -0.10 8.27
N TYR A 68 -26.53 1.10 8.85
CA TYR A 68 -25.44 2.08 8.91
C TYR A 68 -24.28 1.59 9.76
N ILE A 69 -24.55 0.89 10.87
CA ILE A 69 -23.51 0.30 11.70
C ILE A 69 -22.70 -0.71 10.89
N TYR A 70 -23.34 -1.61 10.14
CA TYR A 70 -22.62 -2.56 9.28
C TYR A 70 -21.81 -1.87 8.18
N ALA A 71 -22.37 -0.87 7.50
CA ALA A 71 -21.68 -0.10 6.48
C ALA A 71 -20.44 0.62 7.06
N CYS A 72 -20.60 1.27 8.21
CA CYS A 72 -19.50 1.92 8.92
C CYS A 72 -18.41 0.91 9.34
N ILE A 73 -18.79 -0.25 9.89
CA ILE A 73 -17.83 -1.29 10.29
C ILE A 73 -17.06 -1.81 9.07
N LEU A 74 -17.75 -2.09 7.96
CA LEU A 74 -17.13 -2.60 6.74
C LEU A 74 -16.18 -1.55 6.14
N PHE A 75 -16.65 -0.31 5.98
CA PHE A 75 -15.85 0.78 5.45
C PHE A 75 -14.62 1.04 6.33
N PHE A 76 -14.79 1.05 7.65
CA PHE A 76 -13.69 1.25 8.59
C PHE A 76 -12.70 0.08 8.54
N SER A 77 -13.18 -1.16 8.42
CA SER A 77 -12.33 -2.35 8.28
C SER A 77 -11.48 -2.29 7.00
N LEU A 78 -12.08 -1.93 5.87
CA LEU A 78 -11.37 -1.75 4.60
C LEU A 78 -10.36 -0.60 4.68
N THR A 79 -10.75 0.52 5.29
CA THR A 79 -9.88 1.68 5.50
C THR A 79 -8.69 1.35 6.40
N ALA A 80 -8.92 0.63 7.51
CA ALA A 80 -7.87 0.20 8.41
C ALA A 80 -6.90 -0.78 7.74
N SER A 81 -7.43 -1.77 7.00
CA SER A 81 -6.61 -2.69 6.20
C SER A 81 -5.75 -1.94 5.17
N TYR A 82 -6.33 -0.94 4.51
CA TYR A 82 -5.60 -0.09 3.58
C TYR A 82 -4.52 0.74 4.28
N LEU A 83 -4.82 1.38 5.41
CA LEU A 83 -3.87 2.17 6.19
C LEU A 83 -2.67 1.35 6.67
N ILE A 84 -2.91 0.13 7.17
CA ILE A 84 -1.84 -0.78 7.59
C ILE A 84 -0.95 -1.14 6.40
N THR A 85 -1.56 -1.48 5.27
CA THR A 85 -0.83 -1.83 4.04
C THR A 85 -0.03 -0.65 3.52
N PHE A 86 -0.63 0.55 3.53
CA PHE A 86 0.02 1.79 3.14
C PHE A 86 1.22 2.09 4.04
N SER A 87 1.05 2.02 5.37
CA SER A 87 2.13 2.25 6.33
C SER A 87 3.27 1.24 6.19
N ALA A 88 2.96 -0.03 5.92
CA ALA A 88 3.98 -1.05 5.69
C ALA A 88 4.79 -0.81 4.40
N ILE A 89 4.20 -0.18 3.38
CA ILE A 89 4.88 0.20 2.13
C ILE A 89 5.63 1.53 2.27
N GLU A 90 5.07 2.49 3.01
CA GLU A 90 5.68 3.80 3.29
C GLU A 90 6.88 3.68 4.23
N ALA A 91 6.82 2.79 5.23
CA ALA A 91 7.96 2.45 6.04
C ALA A 91 9.05 1.84 5.15
N GLU A 92 10.16 2.56 4.97
CA GLU A 92 11.30 2.10 4.17
C GLU A 92 11.93 0.86 4.80
N SER A 93 11.41 -0.32 4.48
CA SER A 93 12.00 -1.58 4.93
C SER A 93 13.37 -1.77 4.28
N PRO A 94 14.45 -1.96 5.07
CA PRO A 94 15.77 -2.23 4.52
C PRO A 94 15.78 -3.39 3.53
N SER A 95 14.94 -4.41 3.71
CA SER A 95 14.84 -5.54 2.79
C SER A 95 14.36 -5.11 1.39
N ILE A 96 13.36 -4.23 1.31
CA ILE A 96 12.88 -3.69 0.02
C ILE A 96 13.99 -2.87 -0.65
N MET A 97 14.69 -2.03 0.11
CA MET A 97 15.79 -1.22 -0.40
C MET A 97 16.95 -2.07 -0.93
N ILE A 98 17.38 -3.10 -0.20
CA ILE A 98 18.44 -4.02 -0.64
C ILE A 98 18.01 -4.69 -1.95
N THR A 99 16.79 -5.22 -1.98
CA THR A 99 16.25 -5.96 -3.12
C THR A 99 16.15 -5.03 -4.35
N LEU A 100 15.73 -3.77 -4.17
CA LEU A 100 15.76 -2.71 -5.19
C LEU A 100 17.17 -2.38 -5.69
N LYS A 101 18.16 -2.22 -4.79
CA LYS A 101 19.55 -1.96 -5.20
C LYS A 101 20.14 -3.14 -5.98
N VAL A 102 19.80 -4.37 -5.60
CA VAL A 102 20.18 -5.57 -6.37
C VAL A 102 19.50 -5.57 -7.75
N ALA A 103 18.23 -5.15 -7.85
CA ALA A 103 17.55 -4.99 -9.14
C ALA A 103 18.22 -3.95 -10.04
N GLN A 104 18.58 -2.80 -9.47
CA GLN A 104 19.24 -1.70 -10.19
C GLN A 104 20.63 -2.11 -10.70
N ALA A 105 21.35 -2.97 -9.97
CA ALA A 105 22.62 -3.52 -10.41
C ALA A 105 22.51 -4.46 -11.63
N GLY A 106 21.29 -4.96 -11.92
CA GLY A 106 21.00 -5.74 -13.11
C GLY A 106 21.85 -7.02 -13.25
N PRO A 107 22.21 -7.44 -14.48
CA PRO A 107 22.93 -8.70 -14.71
C PRO A 107 24.36 -8.71 -14.13
N CYS A 108 24.92 -7.52 -13.86
CA CYS A 108 26.23 -7.36 -13.25
C CYS A 108 26.27 -7.80 -11.77
N GLY A 109 25.11 -7.82 -11.09
CA GLY A 109 24.97 -8.18 -9.68
C GLY A 109 25.51 -7.11 -8.73
N LEU A 110 25.04 -7.13 -7.48
CA LEU A 110 25.47 -6.17 -6.46
C LEU A 110 26.57 -6.77 -5.58
N ILE A 111 27.67 -6.01 -5.40
CA ILE A 111 28.73 -6.34 -4.44
C ILE A 111 28.28 -5.86 -3.06
N ILE A 112 28.25 -6.77 -2.09
CA ILE A 112 27.77 -6.50 -0.74
C ILE A 112 28.59 -5.44 0.00
N SER A 113 29.91 -5.35 -0.23
CA SER A 113 30.75 -4.33 0.42
C SER A 113 30.31 -2.90 0.08
N LYS A 114 29.86 -2.64 -1.16
CA LYS A 114 29.26 -1.36 -1.55
C LYS A 114 27.92 -1.07 -0.87
N LEU A 115 27.17 -2.13 -0.55
CA LEU A 115 25.89 -2.00 0.13
C LEU A 115 26.08 -1.63 1.62
N PHE A 116 27.07 -2.24 2.28
CA PHE A 116 27.45 -1.91 3.66
C PHE A 116 27.99 -0.48 3.78
N GLU A 117 28.81 -0.02 2.84
CA GLU A 117 29.28 1.38 2.79
C GLU A 117 28.14 2.41 2.68
N THR A 118 27.01 2.04 2.06
CA THR A 118 25.88 2.97 1.89
C THR A 118 24.89 2.93 3.05
N LEU A 119 24.86 1.84 3.84
CA LEU A 119 23.80 1.59 4.82
C LEU A 119 24.30 1.51 6.28
N ASN A 120 25.61 1.62 6.51
CA ASN A 120 26.29 1.88 7.79
C ASN A 120 25.92 0.98 9.00
N ASP A 121 25.15 -0.09 8.80
CA ASP A 121 24.59 -0.90 9.88
C ASP A 121 24.74 -2.41 9.58
N ASP A 122 25.99 -2.87 9.61
CA ASP A 122 26.40 -4.25 9.29
C ASP A 122 25.66 -5.33 10.11
N VAL A 123 25.25 -4.99 11.33
CA VAL A 123 24.58 -5.90 12.27
C VAL A 123 23.14 -6.19 11.85
N LEU A 124 22.46 -5.23 11.19
CA LEU A 124 21.06 -5.37 10.78
C LEU A 124 20.90 -5.83 9.32
N LEU A 125 21.94 -5.65 8.50
CA LEU A 125 21.89 -5.95 7.07
C LEU A 125 22.19 -7.42 6.76
N LYS A 126 23.15 -8.04 7.46
CA LYS A 126 23.51 -9.46 7.24
C LYS A 126 22.32 -10.42 7.45
N PRO A 127 21.54 -10.32 8.55
CA PRO A 127 20.36 -11.17 8.73
C PRO A 127 19.37 -11.01 7.58
N ARG A 128 19.10 -9.77 7.15
CA ARG A 128 18.14 -9.48 6.07
C ARG A 128 18.56 -10.03 4.71
N ILE A 129 19.84 -9.98 4.38
CA ILE A 129 20.35 -10.58 3.15
C ILE A 129 20.20 -12.10 3.20
N ASN A 130 20.55 -12.71 4.34
CA ASN A 130 20.34 -14.14 4.54
C ASN A 130 18.87 -14.52 4.43
N ASP A 131 17.95 -13.71 4.95
CA ASP A 131 16.51 -13.93 4.80
C ASP A 131 16.11 -13.91 3.31
N LEU A 132 16.59 -12.93 2.54
CA LEU A 132 16.31 -12.83 1.10
C LEU A 132 16.87 -14.03 0.31
N VAL A 133 18.00 -14.59 0.73
CA VAL A 133 18.58 -15.82 0.16
C VAL A 133 17.76 -17.04 0.55
N ASN A 134 17.38 -17.16 1.83
CA ASN A 134 16.55 -18.24 2.35
C ASN A 134 15.16 -18.27 1.70
N GLU A 135 14.56 -17.11 1.46
CA GLU A 135 13.30 -16.94 0.75
C GLU A 135 13.42 -17.13 -0.78
N LYS A 136 14.64 -17.36 -1.29
CA LYS A 136 14.96 -17.55 -2.71
C LYS A 136 14.58 -16.33 -3.57
N LEU A 137 14.62 -15.14 -3.00
CA LEU A 137 14.43 -13.88 -3.73
C LEU A 137 15.75 -13.43 -4.37
N VAL A 138 16.87 -13.69 -3.68
CA VAL A 138 18.22 -13.37 -4.14
C VAL A 138 19.07 -14.64 -4.10
N TYR A 139 20.05 -14.76 -4.98
CA TYR A 139 21.06 -15.81 -4.95
C TYR A 139 22.45 -15.21 -5.08
N GLU A 140 23.42 -15.87 -4.47
CA GLU A 140 24.83 -15.50 -4.57
C GLU A 140 25.49 -16.22 -5.75
N SER A 141 26.28 -15.48 -6.53
CA SER A 141 27.07 -15.98 -7.66
C SER A 141 28.35 -15.15 -7.76
N GLU A 142 29.51 -15.80 -7.59
CA GLU A 142 30.84 -15.18 -7.69
C GLU A 142 31.04 -13.99 -6.72
N GLY A 143 30.54 -14.11 -5.48
CA GLY A 143 30.62 -13.03 -4.48
C GLY A 143 29.70 -11.84 -4.76
N LYS A 144 28.76 -11.99 -5.71
CA LYS A 144 27.75 -10.99 -6.06
C LYS A 144 26.35 -11.53 -5.87
N TYR A 145 25.44 -10.66 -5.49
CA TYR A 145 24.05 -11.00 -5.25
C TYR A 145 23.23 -10.63 -6.48
N LYS A 146 22.40 -11.57 -6.95
CA LYS A 146 21.53 -11.43 -8.12
C LYS A 146 20.11 -11.87 -7.79
N LEU A 147 19.13 -11.30 -8.48
CA LEU A 147 17.73 -11.67 -8.28
C LEU A 147 17.40 -12.99 -8.96
N THR A 148 16.64 -13.84 -8.27
CA THR A 148 15.97 -14.96 -8.91
C THR A 148 14.78 -14.46 -9.72
N LYS A 149 14.20 -15.32 -10.59
CA LYS A 149 12.94 -15.01 -11.28
C LYS A 149 11.81 -14.60 -10.31
N ARG A 150 11.77 -15.23 -9.12
CA ARG A 150 10.80 -14.91 -8.06
C ARG A 150 11.09 -13.53 -7.45
N GLY A 151 12.36 -13.24 -7.15
CA GLY A 151 12.78 -11.92 -6.70
C GLY A 151 12.46 -10.81 -7.70
N THR A 152 12.65 -11.06 -9.00
CA THR A 152 12.29 -10.10 -10.06
C THR A 152 10.79 -9.81 -10.09
N LEU A 153 9.95 -10.84 -9.97
CA LEU A 153 8.50 -10.66 -9.92
C LEU A 153 8.08 -9.88 -8.67
N PHE A 154 8.60 -10.26 -7.52
CA PHE A 154 8.33 -9.59 -6.25
C PHE A 154 8.67 -8.09 -6.31
N ILE A 155 9.86 -7.75 -6.78
CA ILE A 155 10.27 -6.35 -6.95
C ILE A 155 9.37 -5.62 -7.92
N ARG A 156 8.99 -6.24 -9.04
CA ARG A 156 8.12 -5.58 -10.02
C ARG A 156 6.78 -5.21 -9.39
N ILE A 157 6.21 -6.08 -8.56
CA ILE A 157 4.98 -5.80 -7.81
C ILE A 157 5.21 -4.65 -6.82
N VAL A 158 6.31 -4.69 -6.06
CA VAL A 158 6.64 -3.64 -5.09
C VAL A 158 6.86 -2.29 -5.77
N ILE A 159 7.62 -2.23 -6.87
CA ILE A 159 7.83 -1.01 -7.66
C ILE A 159 6.49 -0.51 -8.21
N PHE A 160 5.68 -1.39 -8.79
CA PHE A 160 4.36 -1.02 -9.30
C PHE A 160 3.47 -0.40 -8.22
N TYR A 161 3.44 -1.00 -7.02
CA TYR A 161 2.68 -0.46 -5.88
C TYR A 161 3.24 0.89 -5.40
N ARG A 162 4.58 1.04 -5.31
CA ARG A 162 5.21 2.30 -4.93
C ARG A 162 4.94 3.42 -5.94
N ASP A 163 5.01 3.11 -7.24
CA ASP A 163 4.70 4.04 -8.32
C ASP A 163 3.20 4.41 -8.34
N LEU A 164 2.33 3.46 -8.02
CA LEU A 164 0.89 3.69 -7.92
C LEU A 164 0.55 4.64 -6.77
N ILE A 165 1.19 4.45 -5.61
CA ILE A 165 0.88 5.16 -4.37
C ILE A 165 1.74 6.43 -4.19
N CYS A 166 2.69 6.67 -5.11
CA CYS A 166 3.63 7.80 -5.09
C CYS A 166 4.42 7.93 -3.79
N VAL A 167 4.66 6.83 -3.07
CA VAL A 167 5.68 6.79 -2.02
C VAL A 167 7.00 7.08 -2.70
N GLY A 168 7.65 8.18 -2.30
CA GLY A 168 8.80 8.76 -2.99
C GLY A 168 9.82 7.72 -3.46
N LYS A 169 10.43 7.99 -4.61
CA LYS A 169 11.68 7.33 -5.01
C LYS A 169 12.67 7.65 -3.89
N GLY A 170 12.84 6.72 -2.96
CA GLY A 170 13.78 6.87 -1.84
C GLY A 170 15.13 7.28 -2.40
N GLY A 171 15.70 8.34 -1.81
CA GLY A 171 17.05 8.80 -2.09
C GLY A 171 18.07 7.82 -1.54
#